data_AF-A0A3C0GB14-F1
#
_entry.id   AF-A0A3C0GB14-F1
#
_cell.length_a   1.000
_cell.length_b   1.000
_cell.length_c   1.000
_cell.angle_alpha   90.00
_cell.angle_beta   90.00
_cell.angle_gamma   90.00
#
_symmetry.space_group_name_H-M   'P 1'
#
loop_
_entity.id
_entity.type
_entity.pdbx_description
1 polymer ?
#
loop_
_entity_poly.entity_id
_entity_poly.type
_entity_poly.pdbx_seq_one_letter_code
_entity_poly.pdbx_strand_id
1 'polypeptide(L)'
;MDSKEVVLLKKALERQKKARQQAERILEEKSNELYEVASHLRESNAKLENLLSEKTSELDGVFINIIDPYVVMDLSFNVVSMNQSAKNFLGYDHNKEEINLWKMVHKDYMEYTIESFSSLKEVGQLKNYRAKILVKDNVEKWVEINAS
;
A
#
# COMPACT_ATOMS: atom_id res chain seq x y z
N MET A 1 11.65 44.58 65.67
CA MET A 1 11.43 43.11 65.63
C MET A 1 10.80 42.81 64.29
N ASP A 2 11.53 42.18 63.37
CA ASP A 2 10.96 41.79 62.07
C ASP A 2 9.86 40.76 62.33
N SER A 3 8.63 41.03 61.88
CA SER A 3 7.45 40.19 62.21
C SER A 3 7.70 38.76 61.73
N LYS A 4 7.44 37.74 62.57
CA LYS A 4 7.59 36.31 62.23
C LYS A 4 6.97 35.95 60.87
N GLU A 5 5.93 36.67 60.50
CA GLU A 5 5.20 36.57 59.24
C GLU A 5 6.06 36.96 58.02
N VAL A 6 6.88 38.01 58.13
CA VAL A 6 7.80 38.47 57.07
C VAL A 6 8.88 37.42 56.80
N VAL A 7 9.39 36.76 57.85
CA VAL A 7 10.40 35.69 57.72
C VAL A 7 9.79 34.45 57.06
N LEU A 8 8.56 34.10 57.40
CA LEU A 8 7.83 32.97 56.83
C LEU A 8 7.52 33.18 55.35
N LEU A 9 7.06 34.40 54.99
CA LEU A 9 6.83 34.82 53.61
C LEU A 9 8.11 34.82 52.77
N LYS A 10 9.24 35.30 53.31
CA LYS A 10 10.54 35.25 52.62
C LYS A 10 10.97 33.80 52.32
N LYS A 11 10.80 32.88 53.27
CA LYS A 11 11.07 31.43 53.06
C LYS A 11 10.14 30.80 52.02
N ALA A 12 8.86 31.15 52.02
CA ALA A 12 7.91 30.67 51.03
C ALA A 12 8.28 31.15 49.61
N LEU A 13 8.63 32.44 49.48
CA LEU A 13 9.06 33.03 48.21
C LEU A 13 10.35 32.38 47.68
N GLU A 14 11.33 32.09 48.53
CA GLU A 14 12.54 31.37 48.11
C GLU A 14 12.23 29.96 47.61
N ARG A 15 11.36 29.21 48.30
CA ARG A 15 10.93 27.88 47.85
C ARG A 15 10.22 27.97 46.50
N GLN A 16 9.34 28.95 46.32
CA GLN A 16 8.65 29.18 45.06
C GLN A 16 9.62 29.49 43.93
N LYS A 17 10.60 30.37 44.16
CA LYS A 17 11.64 30.71 43.15
C LYS A 17 12.46 29.49 42.75
N LYS A 18 12.88 28.67 43.73
CA LYS A 18 13.64 27.43 43.47
C LYS A 18 12.81 26.42 42.68
N ALA A 19 11.54 26.23 43.05
CA ALA A 19 10.62 25.37 42.31
C ALA A 19 10.40 25.87 40.88
N ARG A 20 10.27 27.19 40.67
CA ARG A 20 10.12 27.78 39.34
C ARG A 20 11.35 27.55 38.47
N GLN A 21 12.55 27.80 38.99
CA GLN A 21 13.80 27.57 38.26
C GLN A 21 14.00 26.08 37.89
N GLN A 22 13.58 25.17 38.78
CA GLN A 22 13.64 23.74 38.50
C GLN A 22 12.62 23.36 37.41
N ALA A 23 11.41 23.90 37.46
CA ALA A 23 10.41 23.68 36.42
C ALA A 23 10.85 24.25 35.06
N GLU A 24 11.45 25.45 35.03
CA GLU A 24 12.00 26.07 33.82
C GLU A 24 13.10 25.20 33.20
N ARG A 25 14.02 24.66 33.99
CA ARG A 25 15.06 23.73 33.50
C ARG A 25 14.49 22.45 32.92
N ILE A 26 13.56 21.81 33.62
CA ILE A 26 12.91 20.58 33.14
C ILE A 26 12.15 20.86 31.84
N LEU A 27 11.47 22.01 31.75
CA LEU A 27 10.73 22.40 30.55
C LEU A 27 11.68 22.61 29.37
N GLU A 28 12.82 23.27 29.57
CA GLU A 28 13.83 23.49 28.55
C GLU A 28 14.44 22.17 28.06
N GLU A 29 14.84 21.28 28.98
CA GLU A 29 15.35 19.95 28.64
C GLU A 29 14.33 19.14 27.82
N LYS A 30 13.07 19.10 28.28
CA LYS A 30 12.02 18.36 27.57
C LYS A 30 11.66 18.98 26.23
N SER A 31 11.71 20.30 26.10
CA SER A 31 11.48 20.98 24.84
C SER A 31 12.59 20.64 23.82
N ASN A 32 13.84 20.58 24.27
CA ASN A 32 14.97 20.20 23.42
C ASN A 32 14.89 18.73 22.98
N GLU A 33 14.62 17.81 23.92
CA GLU A 33 14.40 16.40 23.59
C GLU A 33 13.26 16.22 22.57
N LEU A 34 12.12 16.88 22.77
CA LEU A 34 10.99 16.81 21.85
C LEU A 34 11.36 17.34 20.46
N TYR A 35 12.12 18.43 20.40
CA TYR A 35 12.58 19.00 19.14
C TYR A 35 13.51 18.04 18.38
N GLU A 36 14.48 17.43 19.07
CA GLU A 36 15.39 16.45 18.48
C GLU A 36 14.65 15.22 17.97
N VAL A 37 13.76 14.65 18.79
CA VAL A 37 12.94 13.50 18.39
C VAL A 37 12.05 13.84 17.19
N ALA A 38 11.41 15.01 17.18
CA ALA A 38 10.58 15.44 16.06
C ALA A 38 11.40 15.62 14.76
N SER A 39 12.62 16.15 14.88
CA SER A 39 13.54 16.29 13.75
C SER A 39 13.96 14.93 13.19
N HIS A 40 14.38 14.00 14.06
CA HIS A 40 14.74 12.64 13.65
C HIS A 40 13.57 11.90 13.02
N LEU A 41 12.36 12.04 13.59
CA LEU A 41 11.16 11.42 13.04
C LEU A 41 10.86 11.96 11.63
N ARG A 42 10.96 13.28 11.44
CA ARG A 42 10.76 13.91 10.13
C ARG A 42 11.78 13.40 9.10
N GLU A 43 13.05 13.31 9.48
CA GLU A 43 14.10 12.81 8.59
C GLU A 43 13.87 11.32 8.25
N SER A 44 13.51 10.51 9.23
CA SER A 44 13.22 9.09 9.00
C SER A 44 12.00 8.90 8.10
N ASN A 45 10.93 9.67 8.31
CA ASN A 45 9.75 9.61 7.45
C ASN A 45 10.08 10.02 6.01
N ALA A 46 10.87 11.09 5.81
CA ALA A 46 11.28 11.50 4.47
C ALA A 46 12.12 10.42 3.76
N LYS A 47 13.01 9.73 4.49
CA LYS A 47 13.76 8.58 3.95
C LYS A 47 12.83 7.42 3.58
N LEU A 48 11.84 7.12 4.41
CA LEU A 48 10.87 6.06 4.14
C LEU A 48 10.01 6.38 2.91
N GLU A 49 9.53 7.62 2.78
CA GLU A 49 8.77 8.08 1.61
C GLU A 49 9.60 7.97 0.32
N ASN A 50 10.87 8.37 0.36
CA ASN A 50 11.77 8.25 -0.79
C ASN A 50 12.02 6.79 -1.18
N LEU A 51 12.32 5.93 -0.20
CA LEU A 51 12.53 4.49 -0.46
C LEU A 51 11.27 3.81 -1.00
N LEU A 52 10.10 4.20 -0.49
CA LEU A 52 8.81 3.71 -0.99
C LEU A 52 8.61 4.13 -2.45
N SER A 53 8.83 5.41 -2.77
CA SER A 53 8.70 5.93 -4.13
C SER A 53 9.66 5.26 -5.11
N GLU A 54 10.91 5.03 -4.70
CA GLU A 54 11.92 4.32 -5.49
C GLU A 54 11.48 2.88 -5.76
N LYS A 55 11.07 2.14 -4.72
CA LYS A 55 10.59 0.76 -4.86
C LYS A 55 9.33 0.65 -5.72
N THR A 56 8.38 1.58 -5.58
CA THR A 56 7.19 1.62 -6.43
C THR A 56 7.58 1.86 -7.89
N SER A 57 8.49 2.80 -8.16
CA SER A 57 8.94 3.09 -9.52
C SER A 57 9.69 1.92 -10.16
N GLU A 58 10.53 1.21 -9.38
CA GLU A 58 11.18 -0.03 -9.82
C GLU A 58 10.16 -1.11 -10.17
N LEU A 59 9.16 -1.33 -9.30
CA LEU A 59 8.10 -2.31 -9.53
C LEU A 59 7.26 -1.97 -10.76
N ASP A 60 6.86 -0.71 -10.92
CA ASP A 60 6.13 -0.24 -12.11
C ASP A 60 6.95 -0.45 -13.38
N GLY A 61 8.25 -0.13 -13.34
CA GLY A 61 9.15 -0.36 -14.46
C GLY A 61 9.26 -1.85 -14.84
N VAL A 62 9.32 -2.75 -13.87
CA VAL A 62 9.32 -4.20 -14.13
C VAL A 62 7.96 -4.65 -14.68
N PHE A 63 6.85 -4.21 -14.09
CA PHE A 63 5.49 -4.56 -14.52
C PHE A 63 5.17 -4.10 -15.94
N ILE A 64 5.63 -2.91 -16.34
CA ILE A 64 5.45 -2.37 -17.70
C ILE A 64 6.24 -3.18 -18.74
N ASN A 65 7.40 -3.70 -18.36
CA ASN A 65 8.32 -4.38 -19.28
C ASN A 65 8.05 -5.89 -19.47
N ILE A 66 7.05 -6.46 -18.80
CA ILE A 66 6.65 -7.86 -19.03
C ILE A 66 6.04 -7.98 -20.43
N ILE A 67 6.69 -8.76 -21.30
CA ILE A 67 6.22 -9.03 -22.67
C ILE A 67 4.92 -9.85 -22.65
N ASP A 68 4.80 -10.78 -21.70
CA ASP A 68 3.62 -11.62 -21.57
C ASP A 68 2.43 -10.84 -20.99
N PRO A 69 1.19 -11.10 -21.44
CA PRO A 69 -0.02 -10.57 -20.83
C PRO A 69 -0.10 -10.91 -19.33
N TYR A 70 -0.20 -9.89 -18.47
CA TYR A 70 -0.37 -10.04 -17.03
C TYR A 70 -1.59 -9.27 -16.54
N VAL A 71 -2.43 -9.91 -15.73
CA VAL A 71 -3.70 -9.36 -15.22
C VAL A 71 -3.83 -9.66 -13.73
N VAL A 72 -4.20 -8.63 -12.96
CA VAL A 72 -4.64 -8.72 -11.57
C VAL A 72 -6.15 -8.58 -11.55
N MET A 73 -6.85 -9.50 -10.91
CA MET A 73 -8.32 -9.50 -10.80
C MET A 73 -8.78 -9.80 -9.38
N ASP A 74 -10.02 -9.45 -9.08
CA ASP A 74 -10.70 -9.90 -7.88
C ASP A 74 -11.24 -11.34 -8.01
N LEU A 75 -11.78 -11.88 -6.92
CA LEU A 75 -12.38 -13.24 -6.89
C LEU A 75 -13.69 -13.36 -7.69
N SER A 76 -14.24 -12.24 -8.16
CA SER A 76 -15.41 -12.15 -9.03
C SER A 76 -15.03 -11.95 -10.51
N PHE A 77 -13.75 -12.13 -10.84
CA PHE A 77 -13.17 -12.02 -12.18
C PHE A 77 -13.14 -10.60 -12.76
N ASN A 78 -13.34 -9.56 -11.94
CA ASN A 78 -13.19 -8.18 -12.38
C ASN A 78 -11.71 -7.79 -12.38
N VAL A 79 -11.25 -7.17 -13.46
CA VAL A 79 -9.87 -6.72 -13.57
C VAL A 79 -9.63 -5.52 -12.65
N VAL A 80 -8.64 -5.64 -11.77
CA VAL A 80 -8.12 -4.55 -10.92
C VAL A 80 -6.99 -3.82 -11.63
N SER A 81 -6.10 -4.55 -12.30
CA SER A 81 -4.98 -3.98 -13.06
C SER A 81 -4.52 -4.93 -14.17
N MET A 82 -3.92 -4.40 -15.23
CA MET A 82 -3.28 -5.20 -16.28
C MET A 82 -2.14 -4.45 -16.96
N ASN A 83 -1.09 -5.17 -17.36
CA ASN A 83 0.05 -4.57 -18.07
C ASN A 83 -0.31 -4.20 -19.53
N GLN A 84 0.58 -3.47 -20.21
CA GLN A 84 0.34 -3.02 -21.58
C GLN A 84 0.16 -4.19 -22.56
N SER A 85 0.89 -5.28 -22.35
CA SER A 85 0.80 -6.50 -23.15
C SER A 85 -0.59 -7.13 -23.06
N ALA A 86 -1.18 -7.18 -21.86
CA ALA A 86 -2.56 -7.65 -21.68
C ALA A 86 -3.59 -6.70 -22.29
N LYS A 87 -3.41 -5.37 -22.18
CA LYS A 87 -4.29 -4.41 -22.85
C LYS A 87 -4.30 -4.63 -24.37
N ASN A 88 -3.13 -4.80 -24.97
CA ASN A 88 -2.98 -5.05 -26.40
C ASN A 88 -3.53 -6.43 -26.80
N PHE A 89 -3.31 -7.45 -25.97
CA PHE A 89 -3.75 -8.81 -26.25
C PHE A 89 -5.27 -8.98 -26.14
N LEU A 90 -5.89 -8.41 -25.10
CA LEU A 90 -7.33 -8.50 -24.85
C LEU A 90 -8.14 -7.42 -25.60
N GLY A 91 -7.50 -6.31 -25.98
CA GLY A 91 -8.14 -5.16 -26.62
C GLY A 91 -8.91 -4.24 -25.66
N TYR A 92 -8.80 -4.47 -24.35
CA TYR A 92 -9.49 -3.71 -23.32
C TYR A 92 -8.52 -2.89 -22.47
N ASP A 93 -9.00 -1.78 -21.91
CA ASP A 93 -8.22 -0.93 -21.00
C ASP A 93 -8.96 -0.74 -19.68
N HIS A 94 -8.45 -1.36 -18.61
CA HIS A 94 -9.05 -1.31 -17.27
C HIS A 94 -9.14 0.12 -16.69
N ASN A 95 -8.39 1.08 -17.24
CA ASN A 95 -8.48 2.49 -16.85
C ASN A 95 -9.66 3.23 -17.51
N LYS A 96 -10.30 2.63 -18.52
CA LYS A 96 -11.37 3.24 -19.32
C LYS A 96 -12.70 2.54 -19.17
N GLU A 97 -12.69 1.24 -18.91
CA GLU A 97 -13.89 0.41 -18.82
C GLU A 97 -13.73 -0.70 -17.78
N GLU A 98 -14.85 -1.09 -17.16
CA GLU A 98 -14.89 -2.25 -16.28
C GLU A 98 -14.84 -3.53 -17.10
N ILE A 99 -13.91 -4.42 -16.74
CA ILE A 99 -13.62 -5.64 -17.49
C ILE A 99 -13.83 -6.83 -16.57
N ASN A 100 -14.66 -7.78 -17.02
CA ASN A 100 -14.87 -9.03 -16.32
C ASN A 100 -14.42 -10.20 -17.20
N LEU A 101 -13.40 -10.93 -16.76
CA LEU A 101 -12.74 -11.98 -17.55
C LEU A 101 -13.63 -13.21 -17.77
N TRP A 102 -14.56 -13.48 -16.85
CA TRP A 102 -15.50 -14.60 -16.98
C TRP A 102 -16.34 -14.50 -18.26
N LYS A 103 -16.69 -13.27 -18.67
CA LYS A 103 -17.45 -13.01 -19.89
C LYS A 103 -16.67 -13.32 -21.18
N MET A 104 -15.34 -13.45 -21.10
CA MET A 104 -14.48 -13.75 -22.23
C MET A 104 -14.30 -15.25 -22.45
N VAL A 105 -14.73 -16.10 -21.50
CA VAL A 105 -14.56 -17.55 -21.62
C VAL A 105 -15.44 -18.07 -22.75
N HIS A 106 -14.85 -18.82 -23.69
CA HIS A 106 -15.63 -19.45 -24.75
C HIS A 106 -16.61 -20.47 -24.15
N LYS A 107 -17.84 -20.53 -24.67
CA LYS A 107 -18.92 -21.38 -24.14
C LYS A 107 -18.52 -22.85 -23.93
N ASP A 108 -17.72 -23.41 -24.85
CA ASP A 108 -17.25 -24.80 -24.80
C ASP A 108 -16.25 -25.07 -23.65
N TYR A 109 -15.70 -24.02 -23.05
CA TYR A 109 -14.70 -24.09 -21.98
C TYR A 109 -15.27 -23.70 -20.60
N MET A 110 -16.55 -23.34 -20.51
CA MET A 110 -17.15 -22.83 -19.26
C MET A 110 -17.02 -23.83 -18.10
N GLU A 111 -17.38 -25.10 -18.31
CA GLU A 111 -17.32 -26.14 -17.28
C GLU A 111 -15.88 -26.42 -16.83
N TYR A 112 -14.97 -26.59 -17.79
CA TYR A 112 -13.54 -26.76 -17.52
C TYR A 112 -12.95 -25.56 -16.74
N THR A 113 -13.43 -24.36 -17.03
CA THR A 113 -13.01 -23.14 -16.31
C THR A 113 -13.47 -23.17 -14.86
N ILE A 114 -14.70 -23.57 -14.57
CA ILE A 114 -15.21 -23.69 -13.20
C ILE A 114 -14.38 -24.69 -12.39
N GLU A 115 -14.11 -25.86 -12.97
CA GLU A 115 -13.31 -26.90 -12.33
C GLU A 115 -11.89 -26.39 -12.02
N SER A 116 -11.24 -25.79 -13.02
CA SER A 116 -9.89 -25.23 -12.89
C SER A 116 -9.82 -24.11 -11.84
N PHE A 117 -10.78 -23.18 -11.84
CA PHE A 117 -10.84 -22.09 -10.87
C PHE A 117 -11.21 -22.54 -9.46
N SER A 118 -11.83 -23.71 -9.29
CA SER A 118 -12.06 -24.29 -7.96
C SER A 118 -10.72 -24.61 -7.29
N SER A 119 -9.74 -25.12 -8.05
CA SER A 119 -8.37 -25.33 -7.54
C SER A 119 -7.69 -24.02 -7.10
N LEU A 120 -7.92 -22.91 -7.82
CA LEU A 120 -7.42 -21.59 -7.41
C LEU A 120 -8.02 -21.16 -6.07
N LYS A 121 -9.33 -21.40 -5.86
CA LYS A 121 -10.01 -21.04 -4.60
C LYS A 121 -9.60 -21.92 -3.42
N GLU A 122 -9.36 -23.20 -3.65
CA GLU A 122 -9.02 -24.15 -2.59
C GLU A 122 -7.53 -24.13 -2.21
N VAL A 123 -6.65 -24.05 -3.21
CA VAL A 123 -5.20 -24.24 -3.05
C VAL A 123 -4.42 -22.93 -3.28
N GLY A 124 -5.08 -21.87 -3.76
CA GLY A 124 -4.44 -20.60 -4.06
C GLY A 124 -3.53 -20.63 -5.29
N GLN A 125 -3.65 -21.65 -6.15
CA GLN A 125 -2.85 -21.76 -7.38
C GLN A 125 -3.67 -22.35 -8.52
N LEU A 126 -3.41 -21.86 -9.73
CA LEU A 126 -3.88 -22.40 -11.00
C LEU A 126 -2.68 -22.57 -11.92
N LYS A 127 -2.49 -23.77 -12.48
CA LYS A 127 -1.39 -24.05 -13.40
C LYS A 127 -1.89 -24.64 -14.69
N ASN A 128 -1.27 -24.21 -15.79
CA ASN A 128 -1.49 -24.73 -17.14
C ASN A 128 -2.98 -24.75 -17.56
N TYR A 129 -3.77 -23.77 -17.12
CA TYR A 129 -5.16 -23.66 -17.55
C TYR A 129 -5.18 -23.22 -19.01
N ARG A 130 -5.70 -24.09 -19.89
CA ARG A 130 -5.71 -23.86 -21.34
C ARG A 130 -7.12 -23.74 -21.84
N ALA A 131 -7.48 -22.56 -22.33
CA ALA A 131 -8.82 -22.33 -22.84
C ALA A 131 -8.81 -21.44 -24.08
N LYS A 132 -9.92 -21.51 -24.79
CA LYS A 132 -10.26 -20.52 -25.81
C LYS A 132 -11.03 -19.38 -25.14
N ILE A 133 -10.64 -18.15 -25.46
CA ILE A 133 -11.34 -16.93 -25.04
C ILE A 133 -11.80 -16.11 -26.24
N LEU A 134 -12.82 -15.30 -26.03
CA LEU A 134 -13.35 -14.31 -26.94
C LEU A 134 -12.94 -12.92 -26.43
N VAL A 135 -12.03 -12.28 -27.17
CA VAL A 135 -11.57 -10.92 -26.82
C VAL A 135 -12.44 -9.86 -27.47
N LYS A 136 -12.05 -8.58 -27.36
CA LYS A 136 -12.77 -7.48 -28.03
C LYS A 136 -12.91 -7.77 -29.53
N ASP A 137 -14.05 -7.39 -30.09
CA ASP A 137 -14.43 -7.66 -31.49
C ASP A 137 -14.68 -9.14 -31.83
N ASN A 138 -15.00 -9.98 -30.84
CA ASN A 138 -15.31 -11.42 -31.00
C ASN A 138 -14.18 -12.24 -31.64
N VAL A 139 -12.93 -11.78 -31.51
CA VAL A 139 -11.78 -12.56 -31.97
C VAL A 139 -11.50 -13.70 -31.01
N GLU A 140 -11.43 -14.92 -31.53
CA GLU A 140 -11.03 -16.10 -30.75
C GLU A 140 -9.53 -16.13 -30.53
N LYS A 141 -9.10 -16.35 -29.29
CA LYS A 141 -7.69 -16.54 -28.92
C LYS A 141 -7.54 -17.75 -28.00
N TRP A 142 -6.39 -18.41 -28.13
CA TRP A 142 -5.97 -19.45 -27.19
C TRP A 142 -5.09 -18.83 -26.11
N VAL A 143 -5.32 -19.24 -24.87
CA VAL A 143 -4.53 -18.82 -23.72
C VAL A 143 -4.09 -20.02 -22.91
N GLU A 144 -2.92 -19.90 -22.33
CA GLU A 144 -2.41 -20.76 -21.26
C GLU A 144 -2.13 -19.86 -20.07
N ILE A 145 -2.84 -20.08 -18.96
CA ILE A 145 -2.81 -19.20 -17.80
C ILE A 145 -2.25 -19.97 -16.61
N ASN A 146 -1.35 -19.29 -15.91
CA ASN A 146 -0.90 -19.64 -14.58
C ASN A 146 -1.31 -18.49 -13.65
N ALA A 147 -1.91 -18.81 -12.51
CA ALA A 147 -2.34 -17.83 -11.52
C ALA A 147 -2.02 -18.30 -10.10
N SER A 148 -1.87 -17.34 -9.20
CA SER A 148 -1.60 -17.51 -7.77
C SER A 148 -2.20 -16.35 -6.99
#